data_AF-B4GH07-F1
#
_entry.id   AF-B4GH07-F1
#
_cell.length_a   1.000
_cell.length_b   1.000
_cell.length_c   1.000
_cell.angle_alpha   90.00
_cell.angle_beta   90.00
_cell.angle_gamma   90.00
#
_symmetry.space_group_name_H-M   'P 1'
#
loop_
_entity.id
_entity.type
_entity.pdbx_description
1 polymer ?
#
loop_
_entity_poly.entity_id
_entity_poly.type
_entity_poly.pdbx_seq_one_letter_code
_entity_poly.pdbx_strand_id
1 'polypeptide(L)'
;MSEKNAEPDPEDIQAAYNRHSQIVPEVKRAYQEAISKVFADLRHVQISAEDLAPFAAIHAEHGDTYLATDELVAAMRHKMTAILSKLNQHFFDSNDAENKLVVLEMLKEKFAPYEGHNWNVNCLSPEEYTRPVRMRLLDSSIRVMERELAAQEKALEVAVAKSKVNRERLQNIQNERVKANVSMNQKIAQYTEMEPNLLQLEQSINDSFLPRGFDPL
;
A
#
# COMPACT_ATOMS: atom_id res chain seq x y z
N MET A 1 -17.40 -19.54 -0.93
CA MET A 1 -16.32 -19.82 -1.89
C MET A 1 -15.44 -18.59 -1.94
N SER A 2 -14.26 -18.70 -1.35
CA SER A 2 -13.31 -17.59 -1.21
C SER A 2 -12.30 -17.71 -2.33
N GLU A 3 -12.60 -17.14 -3.49
CA GLU A 3 -11.58 -16.93 -4.50
C GLU A 3 -10.58 -15.93 -3.94
N LYS A 4 -9.36 -16.42 -3.67
CA LYS A 4 -8.19 -15.59 -3.41
C LYS A 4 -8.09 -14.62 -4.60
N ASN A 5 -8.36 -13.35 -4.37
CA ASN A 5 -7.80 -12.27 -5.18
C ASN A 5 -6.28 -12.30 -4.96
N ALA A 6 -5.60 -13.26 -5.59
CA ALA A 6 -4.17 -13.18 -5.79
C ALA A 6 -3.96 -12.00 -6.75
N GLU A 7 -3.15 -11.03 -6.34
CA GLU A 7 -2.67 -10.02 -7.28
C GLU A 7 -2.01 -10.75 -8.45
N PRO A 8 -2.34 -10.38 -9.70
CA PRO A 8 -1.72 -11.02 -10.85
C PRO A 8 -0.21 -10.79 -10.79
N ASP A 9 0.54 -11.87 -11.00
CA ASP A 9 2.00 -11.84 -11.03
C ASP A 9 2.46 -10.79 -12.07
N PRO A 10 3.43 -9.91 -11.76
CA PRO A 10 3.96 -8.96 -12.74
C PRO A 10 4.41 -9.60 -14.07
N GLU A 11 4.84 -10.87 -14.06
CA GLU A 11 5.15 -11.62 -15.30
C GLU A 11 3.89 -11.90 -16.16
N ASP A 12 2.74 -12.13 -15.52
CA ASP A 12 1.45 -12.35 -16.18
C ASP A 12 0.90 -11.06 -16.81
N ILE A 13 1.12 -9.92 -16.14
CA ILE A 13 0.73 -8.59 -16.65
C ILE A 13 1.52 -8.25 -17.92
N GLN A 14 2.84 -8.46 -17.92
CA GLN A 14 3.66 -8.17 -19.09
C GLN A 14 3.35 -9.12 -20.27
N ALA A 15 3.08 -10.39 -19.98
CA ALA A 15 2.68 -11.36 -21.00
C ALA A 15 1.33 -10.98 -21.64
N ALA A 16 0.34 -10.57 -20.83
CA ALA A 16 -0.95 -10.09 -21.31
C ALA A 16 -0.80 -8.79 -22.13
N TYR A 17 0.04 -7.85 -21.68
CA TYR A 17 0.34 -6.62 -22.41
C TYR A 17 0.91 -6.91 -23.81
N ASN A 18 1.92 -7.78 -23.88
CA ASN A 18 2.56 -8.15 -25.15
C ASN A 18 1.57 -8.84 -26.11
N ARG A 19 0.68 -9.69 -25.59
CA ARG A 19 -0.35 -10.38 -26.36
C ARG A 19 -1.30 -9.39 -27.04
N HIS A 20 -1.72 -8.34 -26.32
CA HIS A 20 -2.68 -7.34 -26.81
C HIS A 20 -2.06 -6.18 -27.57
N SER A 21 -0.72 -6.06 -27.58
CA SER A 21 0.00 -4.99 -28.30
C SER A 21 -0.34 -4.91 -29.80
N GLN A 22 -0.80 -6.02 -30.40
CA GLN A 22 -1.17 -6.10 -31.82
C GLN A 22 -2.39 -5.24 -32.20
N ILE A 23 -3.21 -4.82 -31.23
CA ILE A 23 -4.37 -3.94 -31.52
C ILE A 23 -3.93 -2.55 -31.97
N VAL A 24 -2.78 -2.08 -31.50
CA VAL A 24 -2.26 -0.73 -31.79
C VAL A 24 -2.02 -0.53 -33.29
N PRO A 25 -1.24 -1.38 -33.99
CA PRO A 25 -1.04 -1.23 -35.43
C PRO A 25 -2.35 -1.43 -36.23
N GLU A 26 -3.27 -2.28 -35.78
CA GLU A 26 -4.57 -2.47 -36.44
C GLU A 26 -5.42 -1.22 -36.40
N VAL A 27 -5.55 -0.59 -35.22
CA VAL A 27 -6.29 0.66 -35.04
C VAL A 27 -5.63 1.78 -35.82
N LYS A 28 -4.30 1.93 -35.76
CA LYS A 28 -3.57 2.94 -36.54
C LYS A 28 -3.81 2.78 -38.04
N ARG A 29 -3.77 1.56 -38.55
CA ARG A 29 -4.08 1.26 -39.95
C ARG A 29 -5.52 1.64 -40.29
N ALA A 30 -6.50 1.31 -39.45
CA ALA A 30 -7.90 1.67 -39.67
C ALA A 30 -8.10 3.19 -39.73
N TYR A 31 -7.43 3.95 -38.85
CA TYR A 31 -7.43 5.42 -38.91
C TYR A 31 -6.76 5.94 -40.17
N GLN A 32 -5.61 5.39 -40.57
CA GLN A 32 -4.92 5.77 -41.79
C GLN A 32 -5.79 5.51 -43.04
N GLU A 33 -6.42 4.35 -43.11
CA GLU A 33 -7.36 4.01 -44.18
C GLU A 33 -8.58 4.94 -44.18
N ALA A 34 -9.13 5.28 -43.01
CA ALA A 34 -10.22 6.24 -42.89
C ALA A 34 -9.81 7.63 -43.38
N ILE A 35 -8.61 8.11 -43.00
CA ILE A 35 -8.04 9.38 -43.48
C ILE A 35 -7.86 9.37 -45.00
N SER A 36 -7.31 8.29 -45.56
CA SER A 36 -7.16 8.13 -47.00
C SER A 36 -8.51 8.09 -47.72
N LYS A 37 -9.52 7.42 -47.14
CA LYS A 37 -10.88 7.37 -47.68
C LYS A 37 -11.58 8.73 -47.62
N VAL A 38 -11.41 9.51 -46.55
CA VAL A 38 -11.95 10.88 -46.47
C VAL A 38 -11.52 11.66 -47.71
N PHE A 39 -10.23 11.69 -48.06
CA PHE A 39 -9.77 12.47 -49.22
C PHE A 39 -9.90 11.77 -50.58
N ALA A 40 -10.12 10.45 -50.61
CA ALA A 40 -10.41 9.70 -51.83
C ALA A 40 -11.90 9.77 -52.23
N ASP A 41 -12.81 9.70 -51.24
CA ASP A 41 -14.27 9.77 -51.41
C ASP A 41 -14.76 11.21 -51.58
N LEU A 42 -13.94 12.22 -51.22
CA LEU A 42 -14.10 13.62 -51.61
C LEU A 42 -13.97 13.86 -53.14
N ARG A 43 -14.06 12.83 -53.97
CA ARG A 43 -14.25 12.94 -55.42
C ARG A 43 -15.49 13.74 -55.81
N HIS A 44 -16.46 13.90 -54.90
CA HIS A 44 -17.71 14.63 -55.11
C HIS A 44 -17.92 15.87 -54.23
N VAL A 45 -17.01 16.26 -53.33
CA VAL A 45 -17.18 17.45 -52.46
C VAL A 45 -15.98 18.39 -52.55
N GLN A 46 -16.21 19.49 -53.28
CA GLN A 46 -15.74 20.88 -53.07
C GLN A 46 -14.24 21.19 -52.99
N ILE A 47 -13.40 20.48 -53.75
CA ILE A 47 -12.27 21.15 -54.39
C ILE A 47 -12.48 20.99 -55.88
N SER A 48 -13.41 21.79 -56.41
CA SER A 48 -13.63 21.90 -57.85
C SER A 48 -12.41 22.55 -58.49
N ALA A 49 -12.17 22.27 -59.77
CA ALA A 49 -11.22 23.03 -60.57
C ALA A 49 -11.51 24.55 -60.49
N GLU A 50 -12.77 24.92 -60.26
CA GLU A 50 -13.23 26.30 -60.04
C GLU A 50 -12.78 26.89 -58.70
N ASP A 51 -12.77 26.11 -57.61
CA ASP A 51 -12.32 26.57 -56.29
C ASP A 51 -10.81 26.87 -56.26
N LEU A 52 -10.06 26.19 -57.14
CA LEU A 52 -8.62 26.35 -57.31
C LEU A 52 -8.24 27.23 -58.50
N ALA A 53 -9.20 27.71 -59.29
CA ALA A 53 -8.96 28.57 -60.45
C ALA A 53 -8.24 29.89 -60.09
N PRO A 54 -8.54 30.57 -58.96
CA PRO A 54 -7.78 31.75 -58.55
C PRO A 54 -6.32 31.45 -58.26
N PHE A 55 -6.03 30.29 -57.65
CA PHE A 55 -4.66 29.88 -57.36
C PHE A 55 -3.90 29.51 -58.64
N ALA A 56 -4.56 28.84 -59.59
CA ALA A 56 -3.98 28.54 -60.90
C ALA A 56 -3.69 29.84 -61.71
N ALA A 57 -4.58 30.83 -61.64
CA ALA A 57 -4.39 32.13 -62.30
C ALA A 57 -3.20 32.92 -61.73
N ILE A 58 -3.04 32.94 -60.39
CA ILE A 58 -1.89 33.56 -59.73
C ILE A 58 -0.59 32.88 -60.17
N HIS A 59 -0.55 31.54 -60.22
CA HIS A 59 0.64 30.81 -60.67
C HIS A 59 0.97 31.10 -62.14
N ALA A 60 -0.04 31.20 -63.01
CA ALA A 60 0.16 31.55 -64.42
C ALA A 60 0.72 32.98 -64.62
N GLU A 61 0.33 33.94 -63.77
CA GLU A 61 0.82 35.33 -63.82
C GLU A 61 2.31 35.45 -63.41
N HIS A 62 2.78 34.59 -62.51
CA HIS A 62 4.14 34.64 -61.97
C HIS A 62 5.17 33.81 -62.76
N GLY A 63 4.79 33.23 -63.91
CA GLY A 63 5.70 32.55 -64.83
C GLY A 63 6.15 31.14 -64.38
N ASP A 64 5.61 30.62 -63.28
CA ASP A 64 5.78 29.22 -62.91
C ASP A 64 4.90 28.35 -63.83
N THR A 65 5.55 27.39 -64.49
CA THR A 65 5.00 26.51 -65.53
C THR A 65 3.59 25.97 -65.28
N TYR A 66 2.79 25.93 -66.35
CA TYR A 66 1.50 25.23 -66.54
C TYR A 66 1.31 23.99 -65.64
N LEU A 67 0.88 24.17 -64.39
CA LEU A 67 0.29 23.10 -63.60
C LEU A 67 -1.15 22.93 -64.07
N ALA A 68 -1.47 21.76 -64.63
CA ALA A 68 -2.86 21.43 -64.92
C ALA A 68 -3.67 21.52 -63.61
N THR A 69 -4.88 22.07 -63.65
CA THR A 69 -5.70 22.26 -62.44
C THR A 69 -5.90 20.93 -61.68
N ASP A 70 -5.91 19.80 -62.38
CA ASP A 70 -5.95 18.46 -61.79
C ASP A 70 -4.70 18.10 -60.96
N GLU A 71 -3.52 18.55 -61.37
CA GLU A 71 -2.28 18.37 -60.62
C GLU A 71 -2.27 19.21 -59.34
N LEU A 72 -2.83 20.43 -59.39
CA LEU A 72 -3.01 21.28 -58.22
C LEU A 72 -4.02 20.67 -57.23
N VAL A 73 -5.14 20.13 -57.72
CA VAL A 73 -6.12 19.38 -56.92
C VAL A 73 -5.45 18.18 -56.25
N ALA A 74 -4.67 17.39 -56.99
CA ALA A 74 -3.97 16.23 -56.46
C ALA A 74 -2.92 16.63 -55.40
N ALA A 75 -2.14 17.68 -55.65
CA ALA A 75 -1.17 18.20 -54.70
C ALA A 75 -1.82 18.71 -53.40
N MET A 76 -2.97 19.39 -53.51
CA MET A 76 -3.70 19.89 -52.35
C MET A 76 -4.31 18.76 -51.53
N ARG A 77 -4.92 17.75 -52.18
CA ARG A 77 -5.40 16.52 -51.51
C ARG A 77 -4.28 15.80 -50.79
N HIS A 78 -3.11 15.67 -51.43
CA HIS A 78 -1.94 15.06 -50.81
C HIS A 78 -1.49 15.84 -49.56
N LYS A 79 -1.40 17.17 -49.64
CA LYS A 79 -1.05 18.03 -48.49
C LYS A 79 -2.06 17.91 -47.35
N MET A 80 -3.36 17.94 -47.63
CA MET A 80 -4.41 17.81 -46.60
C MET A 80 -4.36 16.43 -45.93
N THR A 81 -4.19 15.37 -46.70
CA THR A 81 -4.02 14.00 -46.19
C THR A 81 -2.79 13.90 -45.29
N ALA A 82 -1.69 14.54 -45.66
CA ALA A 82 -0.46 14.56 -44.87
C ALA A 82 -0.62 15.34 -43.56
N ILE A 83 -1.31 16.48 -43.58
CA ILE A 83 -1.61 17.27 -42.37
C ILE A 83 -2.51 16.47 -41.43
N LEU A 84 -3.58 15.86 -41.94
CA LEU A 84 -4.51 15.08 -41.11
C LEU A 84 -3.81 13.84 -40.51
N SER A 85 -2.96 13.17 -41.28
CA SER A 85 -2.12 12.07 -40.78
C SER A 85 -1.19 12.51 -39.64
N LYS A 86 -0.57 13.70 -39.76
CA LYS A 86 0.28 14.26 -38.70
C LYS A 86 -0.52 14.62 -37.44
N LEU A 87 -1.70 15.23 -37.60
CA LEU A 87 -2.60 15.54 -36.48
C LEU A 87 -3.06 14.25 -35.77
N ASN A 88 -3.39 13.21 -36.54
CA ASN A 88 -3.75 11.92 -35.98
C ASN A 88 -2.58 11.31 -35.20
N GLN A 89 -1.37 11.29 -35.77
CA GLN A 89 -0.19 10.79 -35.06
C GLN A 89 0.05 11.56 -33.76
N HIS A 90 -0.04 12.90 -33.78
CA HIS A 90 0.07 13.73 -32.59
C HIS A 90 -1.00 13.40 -31.54
N PHE A 91 -2.23 13.08 -31.95
CA PHE A 91 -3.28 12.63 -31.02
C PHE A 91 -2.90 11.32 -30.32
N PHE A 92 -2.37 10.34 -31.06
CA PHE A 92 -1.92 9.07 -30.47
C PHE A 92 -0.80 9.29 -29.45
N ASP A 93 0.20 10.08 -29.83
CA ASP A 93 1.39 10.33 -29.01
C ASP A 93 1.06 11.17 -27.75
N SER A 94 0.26 12.22 -27.91
CA SER A 94 -0.06 13.15 -26.80
C SER A 94 -0.99 12.55 -25.76
N ASN A 95 -1.84 11.60 -26.16
CA ASN A 95 -2.85 11.01 -25.27
C ASN A 95 -2.43 9.66 -24.71
N ASP A 96 -1.23 9.19 -25.02
CA ASP A 96 -0.80 7.82 -24.71
C ASP A 96 -1.84 6.79 -25.15
N ALA A 97 -2.38 6.99 -26.35
CA ALA A 97 -3.52 6.22 -26.84
C ALA A 97 -3.14 4.74 -27.07
N GLU A 98 -1.89 4.49 -27.43
CA GLU A 98 -1.36 3.12 -27.64
C GLU A 98 -1.46 2.30 -26.36
N ASN A 99 -0.89 2.78 -25.26
CA ASN A 99 -0.95 2.09 -23.98
C ASN A 99 -2.40 1.93 -23.51
N LYS A 100 -3.23 2.97 -23.66
CA LYS A 100 -4.65 2.91 -23.27
C LYS A 100 -5.42 1.85 -24.05
N LEU A 101 -5.17 1.69 -25.35
CA LEU A 101 -5.80 0.65 -26.16
C LEU A 101 -5.43 -0.75 -25.65
N VAL A 102 -4.14 -0.98 -25.38
CA VAL A 102 -3.67 -2.27 -24.84
C VAL A 102 -4.28 -2.54 -23.46
N VAL A 103 -4.28 -1.54 -22.58
CA VAL A 103 -4.87 -1.67 -21.24
C VAL A 103 -6.38 -1.93 -21.32
N LEU A 104 -7.10 -1.32 -22.27
CA LEU A 104 -8.52 -1.58 -22.47
C LEU A 104 -8.79 -3.04 -22.87
N GLU A 105 -7.99 -3.62 -23.78
CA GLU A 105 -8.12 -5.03 -24.14
C GLU A 105 -7.75 -5.96 -22.97
N MET A 106 -6.72 -5.62 -22.19
CA MET A 106 -6.39 -6.35 -20.96
C MET A 106 -7.52 -6.30 -19.93
N LEU A 107 -8.16 -5.14 -19.75
CA LEU A 107 -9.30 -4.99 -18.85
C LEU A 107 -10.51 -5.77 -19.36
N LYS A 108 -10.75 -5.77 -20.67
CA LYS A 108 -11.81 -6.56 -21.30
C LYS A 108 -11.60 -8.06 -21.07
N GLU A 109 -10.38 -8.58 -21.24
CA GLU A 109 -10.05 -9.97 -20.91
C GLU A 109 -10.28 -10.26 -19.42
N LYS A 110 -9.75 -9.40 -18.55
CA LYS A 110 -9.87 -9.55 -17.09
C LYS A 110 -11.32 -9.58 -16.61
N PHE A 111 -12.19 -8.78 -17.23
CA PHE A 111 -13.58 -8.65 -16.83
C PHE A 111 -14.58 -9.41 -17.72
N ALA A 112 -14.10 -10.19 -18.71
CA ALA A 112 -14.94 -11.03 -19.56
C ALA A 112 -15.91 -11.95 -18.78
N PRO A 113 -15.53 -12.55 -17.63
CA PRO A 113 -16.47 -13.35 -16.84
C PRO A 113 -17.68 -12.57 -16.28
N TYR A 114 -17.60 -11.24 -16.24
CA TYR A 114 -18.63 -10.35 -15.73
C TYR A 114 -19.47 -9.70 -16.85
N GLU A 115 -19.32 -10.16 -18.10
CA GLU A 115 -20.13 -9.70 -19.22
C GLU A 115 -21.64 -9.96 -18.96
N GLY A 116 -22.51 -9.08 -19.44
CA GLY A 116 -23.97 -9.18 -19.27
C GLY A 116 -24.51 -8.77 -17.89
N HIS A 117 -23.64 -8.39 -16.95
CA HIS A 117 -24.09 -7.87 -15.65
C HIS A 117 -24.54 -6.41 -15.79
N ASN A 118 -25.65 -6.05 -15.13
CA ASN A 118 -26.17 -4.68 -15.14
C ASN A 118 -25.36 -3.79 -14.19
N TRP A 119 -24.20 -3.33 -14.66
CA TRP A 119 -23.43 -2.30 -13.98
C TRP A 119 -24.10 -0.95 -14.25
N ASN A 120 -25.16 -0.64 -13.50
CA ASN A 120 -25.90 0.60 -13.68
C ASN A 120 -25.15 1.80 -13.03
N VAL A 121 -23.88 1.97 -13.39
CA VAL A 121 -22.95 2.94 -12.78
C VAL A 121 -23.46 4.38 -12.94
N ASN A 122 -24.22 4.65 -14.01
CA ASN A 122 -24.75 5.98 -14.34
C ASN A 122 -26.05 6.33 -13.59
N CYS A 123 -26.72 5.36 -12.96
CA CYS A 123 -27.96 5.62 -12.20
C CYS A 123 -27.78 5.48 -10.68
N LEU A 124 -26.59 5.14 -10.21
CA LEU A 124 -26.29 5.05 -8.78
C LEU A 124 -25.93 6.43 -8.23
N SER A 125 -26.41 6.70 -7.02
CA SER A 125 -25.92 7.84 -6.26
C SER A 125 -24.44 7.63 -5.88
N PRO A 126 -23.66 8.71 -5.65
CA PRO A 126 -22.29 8.59 -5.18
C PRO A 126 -22.16 7.75 -3.90
N GLU A 127 -23.19 7.77 -3.05
CA GLU A 127 -23.21 6.98 -1.82
C GLU A 127 -23.28 5.49 -2.10
N GLU A 128 -24.18 5.07 -3.00
CA GLU A 128 -24.35 3.67 -3.39
C GLU A 128 -23.13 3.15 -4.16
N TYR A 129 -22.57 3.96 -5.05
CA TYR A 129 -21.36 3.63 -5.80
C TYR A 129 -20.17 3.36 -4.87
N THR A 130 -20.00 4.17 -3.82
CA THR A 130 -18.86 4.05 -2.90
C THR A 130 -19.10 3.09 -1.74
N ARG A 131 -20.34 2.68 -1.47
CA ARG A 131 -20.69 1.81 -0.34
C ARG A 131 -19.89 0.50 -0.30
N PRO A 132 -19.70 -0.25 -1.41
CA PRO A 132 -18.92 -1.49 -1.37
C PRO A 132 -17.46 -1.26 -0.94
N VAL A 133 -16.84 -0.18 -1.41
CA VAL A 133 -15.46 0.19 -1.04
C VAL A 133 -15.39 0.55 0.44
N ARG A 134 -16.32 1.38 0.93
CA ARG A 134 -16.40 1.75 2.35
C ARG A 134 -16.57 0.53 3.24
N MET A 135 -17.44 -0.41 2.88
CA MET A 135 -17.63 -1.64 3.64
C MET A 135 -16.37 -2.51 3.68
N ARG A 136 -15.63 -2.63 2.57
CA ARG A 136 -14.34 -3.37 2.56
C ARG A 136 -13.27 -2.71 3.44
N LEU A 137 -13.20 -1.38 3.43
CA LEU A 137 -12.27 -0.65 4.31
C LEU A 137 -12.61 -0.89 5.79
N LEU A 138 -13.91 -0.81 6.15
CA LEU A 138 -14.37 -1.10 7.50
C LEU A 138 -14.07 -2.54 7.92
N ASP A 139 -14.29 -3.53 7.04
CA ASP A 139 -13.93 -4.93 7.30
C ASP A 139 -12.43 -5.09 7.59
N SER A 140 -11.57 -4.41 6.82
CA SER A 140 -10.13 -4.41 7.05
C SER A 140 -9.77 -3.81 8.41
N SER A 141 -10.38 -2.68 8.78
CA SER A 141 -10.17 -2.05 10.09
C SER A 141 -10.61 -2.95 11.24
N ILE A 142 -11.76 -3.63 11.10
CA ILE A 142 -12.26 -4.60 12.09
C ILE A 142 -11.23 -5.72 12.29
N ARG A 143 -10.72 -6.32 11.21
CA ARG A 143 -9.71 -7.39 11.29
C ARG A 143 -8.43 -6.95 11.98
N VAL A 144 -8.02 -5.70 11.81
CA VAL A 144 -6.84 -5.15 12.52
C VAL A 144 -7.14 -5.07 14.02
N MET A 145 -8.27 -4.47 14.40
CA MET A 145 -8.67 -4.36 15.80
C MET A 145 -8.81 -5.72 16.48
N GLU A 146 -9.37 -6.72 15.79
CA GLU A 146 -9.47 -8.10 16.31
C GLU A 146 -8.10 -8.70 16.62
N ARG A 147 -7.10 -8.49 15.75
CA ARG A 147 -5.73 -8.99 15.98
C ARG A 147 -5.06 -8.27 17.14
N GLU A 148 -5.25 -6.96 17.25
CA GLU A 148 -4.71 -6.17 18.37
C GLU A 148 -5.32 -6.62 19.69
N LEU A 149 -6.63 -6.88 19.72
CA LEU A 149 -7.33 -7.35 20.91
C LEU A 149 -6.81 -8.72 21.34
N ALA A 150 -6.65 -9.65 20.40
CA ALA A 150 -6.06 -10.97 20.67
C ALA A 150 -4.61 -10.87 21.21
N ALA A 151 -3.82 -9.92 20.68
CA ALA A 151 -2.46 -9.70 21.18
C ALA A 151 -2.46 -9.13 22.61
N GLN A 152 -3.36 -8.20 22.91
CA GLN A 152 -3.52 -7.63 24.25
C GLN A 152 -4.00 -8.67 25.26
N GLU A 153 -4.94 -9.54 24.87
CA GLU A 153 -5.41 -10.64 25.72
C GLU A 153 -4.27 -11.57 26.12
N LYS A 154 -3.42 -11.94 25.16
CA LYS A 154 -2.22 -12.75 25.43
C LYS A 154 -1.21 -12.04 26.33
N ALA A 155 -1.01 -10.74 26.14
CA ALA A 155 -0.13 -9.94 26.98
C ALA A 155 -0.65 -9.86 28.43
N LEU A 156 -1.97 -9.73 28.59
CA LEU A 156 -2.63 -9.73 29.90
C LEU A 156 -2.48 -11.09 30.60
N GLU A 157 -2.66 -12.19 29.88
CA GLU A 157 -2.47 -13.55 30.41
C GLU A 157 -1.05 -13.72 31.00
N VAL A 158 -0.03 -13.30 30.24
CA VAL A 158 1.37 -13.33 30.69
C VAL A 158 1.57 -12.45 31.94
N ALA A 159 0.98 -11.25 31.97
CA ALA A 159 1.09 -10.35 33.10
C ALA A 159 0.43 -10.91 34.37
N VAL A 160 -0.74 -11.54 34.24
CA VAL A 160 -1.46 -12.21 35.34
C VAL A 160 -0.64 -13.38 35.88
N ALA A 161 -0.07 -14.22 35.00
CA ALA A 161 0.80 -15.32 35.42
C ALA A 161 2.02 -14.81 36.21
N LYS A 162 2.70 -13.76 35.72
CA LYS A 162 3.81 -13.11 36.44
C LYS A 162 3.39 -12.54 37.80
N SER A 163 2.23 -11.89 37.87
CA SER A 163 1.68 -11.35 39.12
C SER A 163 1.46 -12.44 40.17
N LYS A 164 0.94 -13.60 39.76
CA LYS A 164 0.73 -14.74 40.65
C LYS A 164 2.04 -15.25 41.23
N VAL A 165 3.04 -15.50 40.37
CA VAL A 165 4.38 -15.95 40.80
C VAL A 165 5.04 -14.95 41.76
N ASN A 166 4.92 -13.65 41.49
CA ASN A 166 5.46 -12.63 42.38
C ASN A 166 4.76 -12.60 43.74
N ARG A 167 3.42 -12.79 43.78
CA ARG A 167 2.68 -12.88 45.04
C ARG A 167 3.14 -14.07 45.88
N GLU A 168 3.31 -15.24 45.26
CA GLU A 168 3.83 -16.44 45.93
C GLU A 168 5.24 -16.19 46.48
N ARG A 169 6.12 -15.56 45.70
CA ARG A 169 7.47 -15.19 46.14
C ARG A 169 7.46 -14.25 47.34
N LEU A 170 6.63 -13.20 47.31
CA LEU A 170 6.50 -12.26 48.44
C LEU A 170 5.99 -12.95 49.70
N GLN A 171 5.04 -13.88 49.56
CA GLN A 171 4.53 -14.64 50.69
C GLN A 171 5.62 -15.55 51.29
N ASN A 172 6.44 -16.19 50.45
CA ASN A 172 7.57 -16.98 50.93
C ASN A 172 8.60 -16.14 51.68
N ILE A 173 8.98 -14.98 51.15
CA ILE A 173 9.90 -14.04 51.81
C ILE A 173 9.32 -13.59 53.16
N GLN A 174 8.03 -13.27 53.22
CA GLN A 174 7.38 -12.88 54.46
C GLN A 174 7.41 -14.00 55.50
N ASN A 175 7.17 -15.25 55.09
CA ASN A 175 7.25 -16.42 55.96
C ASN A 175 8.67 -16.62 56.49
N GLU A 176 9.70 -16.48 55.65
CA GLU A 176 11.09 -16.56 56.07
C GLU A 176 11.46 -15.45 57.06
N ARG A 177 11.01 -14.21 56.80
CA ARG A 177 11.23 -13.08 57.71
C ARG A 177 10.63 -13.34 59.09
N VAL A 178 9.42 -13.88 59.16
CA VAL A 178 8.78 -14.24 60.43
C VAL A 178 9.60 -15.31 61.16
N LYS A 179 10.04 -16.37 60.47
CA LYS A 179 10.88 -17.42 61.06
C LYS A 179 12.21 -16.87 61.58
N ALA A 180 12.89 -16.03 60.80
CA ALA A 180 14.15 -15.41 61.18
C ALA A 180 13.99 -14.52 62.41
N ASN A 181 12.94 -13.69 62.47
CA ASN A 181 12.64 -12.85 63.63
C ASN A 181 12.39 -13.69 64.89
N VAL A 182 11.64 -14.79 64.79
CA VAL A 182 11.42 -15.69 65.93
C VAL A 182 12.74 -16.29 66.41
N SER A 183 13.58 -16.80 65.50
CA SER A 183 14.89 -17.35 65.86
C SER A 183 15.81 -16.30 66.49
N MET A 184 15.79 -15.07 65.99
CA MET A 184 16.61 -13.98 66.53
C MET A 184 16.15 -13.58 67.94
N ASN A 185 14.83 -13.46 68.15
CA ASN A 185 14.28 -13.17 69.47
C ASN A 185 14.59 -14.28 70.49
N GLN A 186 14.54 -15.54 70.07
CA GLN A 186 14.97 -16.67 70.91
C GLN A 186 16.45 -16.56 71.30
N LYS A 187 17.32 -16.18 70.36
CA LYS A 187 18.75 -15.99 70.63
C LYS A 187 19.00 -14.82 71.58
N ILE A 188 18.33 -13.70 71.37
CA ILE A 188 18.41 -12.54 72.27
C ILE A 188 17.99 -12.96 73.68
N ALA A 189 16.84 -13.65 73.83
CA ALA A 189 16.40 -14.13 75.13
C ALA A 189 17.43 -15.06 75.79
N GLN A 190 18.03 -16.00 75.05
CA GLN A 190 19.11 -16.86 75.54
C GLN A 190 20.31 -16.05 76.04
N TYR A 191 20.74 -15.03 75.29
CA TYR A 191 21.86 -14.19 75.70
C TYR A 191 21.54 -13.36 76.94
N THR A 192 20.34 -12.76 77.02
CA THR A 192 19.88 -12.01 78.19
C THR A 192 19.79 -12.90 79.43
N GLU A 193 19.41 -14.17 79.28
CA GLU A 193 19.39 -15.13 80.39
C GLU A 193 20.79 -15.54 80.85
N MET A 194 21.75 -15.68 79.92
CA MET A 194 23.14 -16.04 80.23
C MET A 194 23.98 -14.87 80.76
N GLU A 195 23.63 -13.63 80.41
CA GLU A 195 24.32 -12.40 80.79
C GLU A 195 24.70 -12.31 82.29
N PRO A 196 23.79 -12.51 83.26
CA PRO A 196 24.15 -12.45 84.68
C PRO A 196 25.17 -13.51 85.10
N ASN A 197 25.10 -14.72 84.54
CA ASN A 197 26.06 -15.79 84.83
C ASN A 197 27.44 -15.48 84.24
N LEU A 198 27.48 -14.87 83.06
CA LEU A 198 28.74 -14.44 82.43
C LEU A 198 29.39 -13.30 83.22
N LEU A 199 28.61 -12.33 83.68
CA LEU A 199 29.11 -11.24 84.53
C LEU A 199 29.63 -11.74 85.88
N GLN A 200 28.95 -12.71 86.50
CA GLN A 200 29.44 -13.35 87.73
C GLN A 200 30.74 -14.12 87.52
N LEU A 201 30.86 -14.81 86.39
CA LEU A 201 32.09 -15.52 86.03
C LEU A 201 33.25 -14.54 85.80
N GLU A 202 33.00 -13.43 85.10
CA GLU A 202 33.98 -12.36 84.88
C GLU A 202 34.44 -11.72 86.19
N GLN A 203 33.51 -11.40 87.09
CA GLN A 203 33.84 -10.90 88.43
C GLN A 203 34.67 -11.92 89.22
N SER A 204 34.27 -13.19 89.22
CA SER A 204 35.00 -14.25 89.92
C SER A 204 36.43 -14.44 89.38
N ILE A 205 36.61 -14.29 88.06
CA ILE A 205 37.93 -14.32 87.41
C ILE A 205 38.73 -13.09 87.85
N ASN A 206 38.18 -11.88 87.74
CA ASN A 206 38.86 -10.66 88.15
C ASN A 206 39.27 -10.69 89.63
N ASP A 207 38.41 -11.16 90.51
CA ASP A 207 38.69 -11.35 91.95
C ASP A 207 39.77 -12.41 92.22
N SER A 208 39.94 -13.36 91.31
CA SER A 208 40.99 -14.39 91.39
C SER A 208 42.35 -13.92 90.90
N PHE A 209 42.40 -12.91 90.02
CA PHE A 209 43.62 -12.35 89.45
C PHE A 209 44.02 -10.98 90.04
N LEU A 210 43.13 -10.31 90.79
CA LEU A 210 43.43 -9.10 91.55
C LEU A 210 43.85 -9.45 92.99
N PRO A 211 44.91 -8.82 93.55
CA PRO A 211 45.28 -9.05 94.95
C PRO A 211 44.16 -8.57 95.89
N ARG A 212 43.86 -9.33 96.95
CA ARG A 212 42.91 -8.90 97.98
C ARG A 212 43.34 -7.53 98.55
N GLY A 213 42.58 -6.49 98.22
CA GLY A 213 42.80 -5.11 98.69
C GLY A 213 42.99 -4.06 97.58
N PHE A 214 42.81 -4.38 96.30
CA PHE A 214 42.84 -3.37 95.24
C PHE A 214 41.44 -2.75 95.05
N ASP A 215 41.32 -1.45 95.32
CA ASP A 215 40.11 -0.63 95.18
C ASP A 215 40.28 0.25 93.91
N PRO A 216 39.53 0.01 92.82
CA PRO A 216 39.60 0.87 91.65
C PRO A 216 38.56 1.99 91.77
N LEU A 217 39.04 3.24 91.86
CA LEU A 217 38.26 4.45 91.60
C LEU A 217 37.70 4.45 90.17
#